data_AF-A0A9X8CG50-F1
#
_entry.id   AF-A0A9X8CG50-F1
#
_cell.length_a   1.000
_cell.length_b   1.000
_cell.length_c   1.000
_cell.angle_alpha   90.00
_cell.angle_beta   90.00
_cell.angle_gamma   90.00
#
_symmetry.space_group_name_H-M   'P 1'
#
loop_
_entity.id
_entity.type
_entity.pdbx_description
1 polymer ?
#
loop_
_entity_poly.entity_id
_entity_poly.type
_entity_poly.pdbx_seq_one_letter_code
_entity_poly.pdbx_strand_id
1 'polypeptide(L)'
;MNKEHFFIELKLYLNQLSKEEQQTIINTYERIFDAKTAQGLSEYEITQILPSPKHIAQSVLEELGLSFNNQPTYNDDWVEITHDIPYPFHTSNQYTQSDSKATRLFQLLGLGILNLFFMFWIILLITILLVSGWIVIVSFIGSPLASLFLLGTAVTTYAWLQFFITLILFGIGLLGFIIMKPITKGAVKLFLIYHKWCWSILKGGTYS
;
A
#
# COMPACT_ATOMS: atom_id res chain seq x y z
N MET A 1 -14.87 32.94 22.01
CA MET A 1 -13.66 32.15 21.67
C MET A 1 -12.52 32.63 22.56
N ASN A 2 -11.48 31.83 22.84
CA ASN A 2 -10.31 32.31 23.60
C ASN A 2 -9.29 32.98 22.65
N LYS A 3 -8.47 33.93 23.13
CA LYS A 3 -7.41 34.62 22.37
C LYS A 3 -6.49 33.61 21.65
N GLU A 4 -6.10 32.54 22.34
CA GLU A 4 -5.25 31.48 21.77
C GLU A 4 -5.91 30.79 20.58
N HIS A 5 -7.18 30.41 20.73
CA HIS A 5 -7.95 29.72 19.68
C HIS A 5 -8.12 30.62 18.43
N PHE A 6 -8.33 31.92 18.64
CA PHE A 6 -8.38 32.92 17.57
C PHE A 6 -7.10 32.94 16.73
N PHE A 7 -5.94 32.98 17.37
CA PHE A 7 -4.66 33.03 16.66
C PHE A 7 -4.28 31.70 16.00
N ILE A 8 -4.70 30.56 16.57
CA ILE A 8 -4.49 29.25 15.94
C ILE A 8 -5.26 29.17 14.61
N GLU A 9 -6.55 29.53 14.62
CA GLU A 9 -7.36 29.57 13.40
C GLU A 9 -6.83 30.57 12.38
N LEU A 10 -6.45 31.78 12.83
CA LEU A 10 -5.90 32.80 11.93
C LEU A 10 -4.61 32.33 11.26
N LYS A 11 -3.70 31.68 12.00
CA LYS A 11 -2.48 31.09 11.44
C LYS A 11 -2.78 29.99 10.42
N LEU A 12 -3.80 29.17 10.67
CA LEU A 12 -4.23 28.11 9.75
C LEU A 12 -4.69 28.71 8.41
N TYR A 13 -5.52 29.76 8.45
CA TYR A 13 -6.02 30.40 7.22
C TYR A 13 -4.96 31.20 6.46
N LEU A 14 -3.92 31.69 7.14
CA LEU A 14 -2.81 32.43 6.55
C LEU A 14 -1.62 31.54 6.12
N ASN A 15 -1.80 30.21 6.05
CA ASN A 15 -0.72 29.27 5.73
C ASN A 15 -0.09 29.45 4.32
N GLN A 16 -0.78 30.18 3.43
CA GLN A 16 -0.34 30.47 2.07
C GLN A 16 0.67 31.64 2.00
N LEU A 17 0.81 32.41 3.07
CA LEU A 17 1.70 33.57 3.15
C LEU A 17 3.10 33.16 3.59
N SER A 18 4.10 34.01 3.29
CA SER A 18 5.43 33.83 3.84
C SER A 18 5.39 33.96 5.37
N LYS A 19 6.33 33.32 6.07
CA LYS A 19 6.40 33.38 7.53
C LYS A 19 6.53 34.81 8.06
N GLU A 20 7.16 35.70 7.31
CA GLU A 20 7.36 37.11 7.67
C GLU A 20 6.04 37.90 7.57
N GLU A 21 5.28 37.72 6.48
CA GLU A 21 3.98 38.35 6.28
C GLU A 21 2.96 37.84 7.31
N GLN A 22 2.92 36.53 7.50
CA GLN A 22 2.06 35.89 8.50
C GLN A 22 2.34 36.46 9.90
N GLN A 23 3.62 36.58 10.30
CA GLN A 23 3.97 37.13 11.61
C GLN A 23 3.60 38.62 11.74
N THR A 24 3.71 39.39 10.66
CA THR A 24 3.33 40.81 10.64
C THR A 24 1.83 41.00 10.89
N ILE A 25 1.00 40.16 10.27
CA ILE A 25 -0.46 40.16 10.45
C ILE A 25 -0.80 39.76 11.89
N ILE A 26 -0.21 38.67 12.40
CA ILE A 26 -0.43 38.20 13.77
C ILE A 26 -0.07 39.28 14.80
N ASN A 27 1.12 39.91 14.67
CA ASN A 27 1.57 40.97 15.57
C ASN A 27 0.63 42.20 15.55
N THR A 28 -0.02 42.46 14.41
CA THR A 28 -0.97 43.57 14.28
C THR A 28 -2.23 43.30 15.08
N TYR A 29 -2.79 42.10 14.97
CA TYR A 29 -3.97 41.71 15.76
C TYR A 29 -3.66 41.53 17.24
N GLU A 30 -2.45 41.06 17.59
CA GLU A 30 -1.99 40.99 18.99
C GLU A 30 -2.00 42.38 19.65
N ARG A 31 -1.49 43.39 18.96
CA ARG A 31 -1.53 44.79 19.44
C ARG A 31 -2.95 45.32 19.62
N ILE A 32 -3.90 44.90 18.76
CA ILE A 32 -5.31 45.27 18.88
C ILE A 32 -5.93 44.61 20.12
N PHE A 33 -5.66 43.33 20.36
CA PHE A 33 -6.09 42.63 21.56
C PHE A 33 -5.55 43.32 22.81
N ASP A 34 -4.25 43.62 22.86
CA ASP A 34 -3.63 44.25 24.04
C ASP A 34 -4.19 45.66 24.29
N ALA A 35 -4.44 46.44 23.25
CA ALA A 35 -5.06 47.76 23.35
C ALA A 35 -6.50 47.69 23.88
N LYS A 36 -7.26 46.65 23.51
CA LYS A 36 -8.65 46.45 23.97
C LYS A 36 -8.71 45.86 25.38
N THR A 37 -7.76 45.00 25.74
CA THR A 37 -7.60 44.51 27.12
C THR A 37 -7.22 45.66 28.06
N ALA A 38 -6.37 46.59 27.62
CA ALA A 38 -6.05 47.81 28.38
C ALA A 38 -7.27 48.75 28.57
N GLN A 39 -8.28 48.65 27.70
CA GLN A 39 -9.57 49.35 27.82
C GLN A 39 -10.56 48.63 28.75
N GLY A 40 -10.15 47.52 29.39
CA GLY A 40 -10.95 46.75 30.34
C GLY A 40 -11.89 45.74 29.71
N LEU A 41 -11.80 45.48 28.39
CA LEU A 41 -12.58 44.44 27.72
C LEU A 41 -11.98 43.05 27.97
N SER A 42 -12.86 42.07 28.18
CA SER A 42 -12.45 40.68 28.27
C SER A 42 -12.08 40.11 26.90
N GLU A 43 -11.21 39.10 26.86
CA GLU A 43 -10.80 38.42 25.61
C GLU A 43 -12.00 37.86 24.84
N TYR A 44 -13.04 37.42 25.55
CA TYR A 44 -14.28 36.95 24.96
C TYR A 44 -15.03 38.06 24.22
N GLU A 45 -15.19 39.24 24.84
CA GLU A 45 -15.85 40.39 24.21
C GLU A 45 -15.07 40.90 23.01
N ILE A 46 -13.74 40.90 23.08
CA ILE A 46 -12.87 41.27 21.96
C ILE A 46 -13.10 40.34 20.76
N THR A 47 -13.26 39.03 20.98
CA THR A 47 -13.53 38.05 19.91
C THR A 47 -14.92 38.18 19.28
N GLN A 48 -15.88 38.81 19.98
CA GLN A 48 -17.21 39.10 19.45
C GLN A 48 -17.26 40.40 18.63
N ILE A 49 -16.40 41.36 18.97
CA ILE A 49 -16.30 42.65 18.28
C ILE A 49 -15.45 42.54 17.00
N LEU A 50 -14.43 41.68 17.02
CA LEU A 50 -13.57 41.46 15.86
C LEU A 50 -14.26 40.59 14.80
N PRO A 51 -13.97 40.81 13.50
CA PRO A 51 -14.39 39.89 12.45
C PRO A 51 -13.81 38.49 12.71
N SER A 52 -14.48 37.45 12.21
CA SER A 52 -14.00 36.07 12.37
C SER A 52 -12.59 35.90 11.77
N PRO A 53 -11.73 35.02 12.34
CA PRO A 53 -10.38 34.77 11.80
C PRO A 53 -10.39 34.44 10.31
N LYS A 54 -11.41 33.72 9.86
CA LYS A 54 -11.66 33.41 8.45
C LYS A 54 -11.85 34.66 7.60
N HIS A 55 -12.71 35.58 8.04
CA HIS A 55 -12.98 36.83 7.31
C HIS A 55 -11.75 37.73 7.27
N ILE A 56 -10.97 37.77 8.36
CA ILE A 56 -9.70 38.49 8.41
C ILE A 56 -8.72 37.92 7.38
N ALA A 57 -8.52 36.60 7.39
CA ALA A 57 -7.62 35.95 6.45
C ALA A 57 -8.07 36.15 5.00
N GLN A 58 -9.38 36.11 4.73
CA GLN A 58 -9.94 36.39 3.41
C GLN A 58 -9.62 37.82 2.96
N SER A 59 -9.87 38.83 3.80
CA SER A 59 -9.59 40.23 3.44
C SER A 59 -8.10 40.48 3.19
N VAL A 60 -7.22 39.87 3.99
CA VAL A 60 -5.77 40.06 3.86
C VAL A 60 -5.24 39.36 2.60
N LEU A 61 -5.76 38.16 2.28
CA LEU A 61 -5.38 37.46 1.06
C LEU A 61 -5.90 38.19 -0.20
N GLU A 62 -7.10 38.75 -0.14
CA GLU A 62 -7.68 39.55 -1.23
C GLU A 62 -6.89 40.83 -1.50
N GLU A 63 -6.45 41.53 -0.44
CA GLU A 63 -5.57 42.70 -0.54
C GLU A 63 -4.23 42.36 -1.22
N LEU A 64 -3.72 41.15 -1.01
CA LEU A 64 -2.49 40.65 -1.61
C LEU A 64 -2.68 40.01 -3.00
N GLY A 65 -3.91 40.02 -3.53
CA GLY A 65 -4.24 39.44 -4.83
C GLY A 65 -4.25 37.91 -4.87
N LEU A 66 -4.35 37.26 -3.70
CA LEU A 66 -4.37 35.80 -3.54
C LEU A 66 -5.81 35.28 -3.39
N SER A 67 -6.11 34.12 -3.97
CA SER A 67 -7.43 33.50 -3.87
C SER A 67 -7.58 32.73 -2.56
N PHE A 68 -8.65 33.02 -1.81
CA PHE A 68 -8.96 32.29 -0.57
C PHE A 68 -9.34 30.83 -0.89
N ASN A 69 -8.45 29.88 -0.60
CA ASN A 69 -8.78 28.46 -0.69
C ASN A 69 -9.73 28.08 0.45
N ASN A 70 -11.01 27.86 0.13
CA ASN A 70 -11.99 27.32 1.06
C ASN A 70 -11.64 25.86 1.38
N GLN A 71 -10.70 25.63 2.30
CA GLN A 71 -10.65 24.33 2.97
C GLN A 71 -11.93 24.23 3.83
N PRO A 72 -12.73 23.17 3.68
CA PRO A 72 -13.91 22.97 4.50
C PRO A 72 -13.43 22.88 5.96
N THR A 73 -13.99 23.75 6.79
CA THR A 73 -13.85 23.72 8.24
C THR A 73 -14.15 22.30 8.69
N TYR A 74 -13.16 21.62 9.28
CA TYR A 74 -13.41 20.37 9.99
C TYR A 74 -14.19 20.74 11.26
N ASN A 75 -15.51 20.83 11.13
CA ASN A 75 -16.41 20.85 12.27
C ASN A 75 -16.41 19.43 12.83
N ASP A 76 -15.87 19.26 14.03
CA ASP A 76 -15.85 18.01 14.80
C ASP A 76 -17.25 17.66 15.36
N ASP A 77 -18.31 18.21 14.74
CA ASP A 77 -19.70 17.92 15.07
C ASP A 77 -20.13 16.67 14.31
N TRP A 78 -20.55 15.65 15.05
CA TRP A 78 -21.23 14.48 14.51
C TRP A 78 -22.53 14.92 13.83
N VAL A 79 -22.53 14.97 12.49
CA VAL A 79 -23.75 15.18 11.72
C VAL A 79 -24.45 13.83 11.60
N GLU A 80 -25.63 13.71 12.22
CA GLU A 80 -26.49 12.55 12.09
C GLU A 80 -26.90 12.38 10.62
N ILE A 81 -26.61 11.21 10.02
CA ILE A 81 -26.98 10.88 8.64
C ILE A 81 -28.50 10.68 8.59
N THR A 82 -29.23 11.78 8.46
CA THR A 82 -30.65 11.75 8.08
C THR A 82 -30.73 11.57 6.57
N HIS A 83 -31.58 10.64 6.12
CA HIS A 83 -31.61 10.09 4.75
C HIS A 83 -32.01 11.09 3.64
N ASP A 84 -32.23 12.37 3.98
CA ASP A 84 -32.87 13.36 3.10
C ASP A 84 -31.97 14.54 2.71
N ILE A 85 -30.65 14.47 2.93
CA ILE A 85 -29.72 15.54 2.50
C ILE A 85 -29.10 15.17 1.14
N PRO A 86 -29.17 16.04 0.11
CA PRO A 86 -28.41 15.83 -1.12
C PRO A 86 -26.92 15.84 -0.80
N TYR A 87 -26.26 14.69 -0.90
CA TYR A 87 -24.83 14.56 -0.63
C TYR A 87 -24.05 15.57 -1.49
N PRO A 88 -23.25 16.49 -0.90
CA PRO A 88 -22.28 17.24 -1.68
C PRO A 88 -21.28 16.24 -2.27
N PHE A 89 -21.04 16.33 -3.56
CA PHE A 89 -20.09 15.49 -4.28
C PHE A 89 -18.69 15.68 -3.65
N HIS A 90 -18.29 14.76 -2.78
CA HIS A 90 -16.93 14.72 -2.26
C HIS A 90 -16.00 14.43 -3.43
N THR A 91 -15.26 15.44 -3.90
CA THR A 91 -14.09 15.21 -4.73
C THR A 91 -13.15 14.33 -3.92
N SER A 92 -12.90 13.11 -4.42
CA SER A 92 -11.94 12.19 -3.84
C SER A 92 -10.65 12.95 -3.54
N ASN A 93 -10.19 12.90 -2.29
CA ASN A 93 -8.88 13.43 -1.91
C ASN A 93 -7.83 12.83 -2.85
N GLN A 94 -7.38 13.62 -3.82
CA GLN A 94 -6.18 13.31 -4.57
C GLN A 94 -5.05 13.46 -3.57
N TYR A 95 -4.56 12.33 -3.05
CA TYR A 95 -3.25 12.29 -2.40
C TYR A 95 -2.30 13.03 -3.31
N THR A 96 -1.82 14.19 -2.88
CA THR A 96 -0.80 14.95 -3.61
C THR A 96 0.41 14.04 -3.69
N GLN A 97 0.53 13.37 -4.83
CA GLN A 97 1.63 12.50 -5.17
C GLN A 97 2.84 13.43 -5.24
N SER A 98 3.59 13.52 -4.15
CA SER A 98 4.82 14.28 -4.11
C SER A 98 5.73 13.66 -5.17
N ASP A 99 5.81 14.34 -6.31
CA ASP A 99 6.35 13.85 -7.56
C ASP A 99 7.88 13.82 -7.57
N SER A 100 8.47 13.66 -6.39
CA SER A 100 9.89 13.48 -6.26
C SER A 100 10.24 12.11 -6.82
N LYS A 101 11.12 12.10 -7.82
CA LYS A 101 11.69 10.87 -8.38
C LYS A 101 12.28 9.98 -7.27
N ALA A 102 12.77 10.58 -6.18
CA ALA A 102 13.33 9.88 -5.03
C ALA A 102 12.28 9.17 -4.17
N THR A 103 11.11 9.77 -3.91
CA THR A 103 10.03 9.12 -3.14
C THR A 103 9.43 7.95 -3.90
N ARG A 104 9.27 8.07 -5.23
CA ARG A 104 8.89 6.96 -6.11
C ARG A 104 9.92 5.83 -6.09
N LEU A 105 11.21 6.15 -6.14
CA LEU A 105 12.31 5.18 -6.00
C LEU A 105 12.25 4.45 -4.67
N PHE A 106 12.03 5.17 -3.57
CA PHE A 106 11.95 4.59 -2.23
C PHE A 106 10.72 3.68 -2.07
N GLN A 107 9.58 4.05 -2.67
CA GLN A 107 8.38 3.21 -2.72
C GLN A 107 8.61 1.94 -3.54
N LEU A 108 9.23 2.06 -4.72
CA LEU A 108 9.60 0.93 -5.58
C LEU A 108 10.59 -0.01 -4.88
N LEU A 109 11.61 0.56 -4.23
CA LEU A 109 12.63 -0.18 -3.50
C LEU A 109 12.03 -0.87 -2.26
N GLY A 110 11.22 -0.15 -1.48
CA GLY A 110 10.56 -0.68 -0.29
C GLY A 110 9.59 -1.81 -0.63
N LEU A 111 8.76 -1.63 -1.67
CA LEU A 111 7.88 -2.69 -2.16
C LEU A 111 8.69 -3.88 -2.69
N GLY A 112 9.76 -3.64 -3.45
CA GLY A 112 10.64 -4.68 -3.96
C GLY A 112 11.32 -5.50 -2.87
N ILE A 113 11.85 -4.85 -1.83
CA ILE A 113 12.51 -5.51 -0.69
C ILE A 113 11.51 -6.32 0.13
N LEU A 114 10.34 -5.75 0.46
CA LEU A 114 9.30 -6.46 1.19
C LEU A 114 8.83 -7.70 0.41
N ASN A 115 8.69 -7.54 -0.90
CA ASN A 115 8.26 -8.60 -1.79
C ASN A 115 9.34 -9.70 -1.95
N LEU A 116 10.62 -9.33 -1.97
CA LEU A 116 11.73 -10.28 -1.95
C LEU A 116 11.78 -11.06 -0.63
N PHE A 117 11.58 -10.41 0.51
CA PHE A 117 11.64 -11.11 1.80
C PHE A 117 10.45 -12.03 2.06
N PHE A 118 9.27 -11.74 1.52
CA PHE A 118 8.08 -12.56 1.78
C PHE A 118 7.79 -13.54 0.65
N MET A 119 7.65 -13.03 -0.58
CA MET A 119 7.10 -13.81 -1.67
C MET A 119 8.14 -14.73 -2.33
N PHE A 120 9.42 -14.36 -2.29
CA PHE A 120 10.51 -15.20 -2.83
C PHE A 120 10.54 -16.57 -2.16
N TRP A 121 10.41 -16.63 -0.83
CA TRP A 121 10.46 -17.89 -0.08
C TRP A 121 9.29 -18.81 -0.41
N ILE A 122 8.10 -18.25 -0.62
CA ILE A 122 6.91 -19.03 -1.02
C ILE A 122 7.13 -19.63 -2.42
N ILE A 123 7.61 -18.83 -3.37
CA ILE A 123 7.91 -19.31 -4.73
C ILE A 123 9.02 -20.37 -4.69
N LEU A 124 10.06 -20.15 -3.89
CA LEU A 124 11.15 -21.09 -3.71
C LEU A 124 10.65 -22.42 -3.13
N LEU A 125 9.78 -22.39 -2.11
CA LEU A 125 9.18 -23.58 -1.52
C LEU A 125 8.37 -24.37 -2.56
N ILE A 126 7.51 -23.70 -3.34
CA ILE A 126 6.73 -24.35 -4.40
C ILE A 126 7.66 -24.97 -5.45
N THR A 127 8.74 -24.27 -5.81
CA THR A 127 9.73 -24.75 -6.80
C THR A 127 10.42 -26.02 -6.31
N ILE A 128 10.88 -26.04 -5.06
CA ILE A 128 11.54 -27.22 -4.47
C ILE A 128 10.56 -28.39 -4.41
N LEU A 129 9.31 -28.15 -4.02
CA LEU A 129 8.28 -29.18 -3.96
C LEU A 129 8.02 -29.77 -5.34
N LEU A 130 7.91 -28.92 -6.38
CA LEU A 130 7.78 -29.40 -7.76
C LEU A 130 8.98 -30.23 -8.21
N VAL A 131 10.19 -29.75 -7.95
CA VAL A 131 11.43 -30.47 -8.30
C VAL A 131 11.48 -31.83 -7.61
N SER A 132 11.15 -31.90 -6.31
CA SER A 132 11.10 -33.17 -5.59
C SER A 132 10.09 -34.15 -6.18
N GLY A 133 8.90 -33.67 -6.57
CA GLY A 133 7.88 -34.51 -7.20
C GLY A 133 8.36 -35.09 -8.53
N TRP A 134 9.05 -34.27 -9.33
CA TRP A 134 9.66 -34.72 -10.57
C TRP A 134 10.78 -35.74 -10.35
N ILE A 135 11.65 -35.54 -9.36
CA ILE A 135 12.72 -36.48 -9.02
C ILE A 135 12.15 -37.84 -8.62
N VAL A 136 11.09 -37.87 -7.79
CA VAL A 136 10.43 -39.11 -7.38
C VAL A 136 9.84 -39.86 -8.59
N ILE A 137 9.15 -39.14 -9.49
CA ILE A 137 8.57 -39.72 -10.71
C ILE A 137 9.65 -40.33 -11.61
N VAL A 138 10.73 -39.59 -11.86
CA VAL A 138 11.85 -40.07 -12.69
C VAL A 138 12.51 -41.30 -12.05
N SER A 139 12.68 -41.28 -10.72
CA SER A 139 13.25 -42.41 -9.97
C SER A 139 12.37 -43.66 -10.09
N PHE A 140 11.05 -43.51 -10.01
CA PHE A 140 10.11 -44.63 -10.12
C PHE A 140 10.03 -45.17 -11.54
N ILE A 141 10.08 -44.30 -12.56
CA ILE A 141 10.13 -44.69 -13.97
C ILE A 141 11.44 -45.45 -14.29
N GLY A 142 12.56 -45.06 -13.68
CA GLY A 142 13.86 -45.74 -13.85
C GLY A 142 14.01 -47.03 -13.04
N SER A 143 13.14 -47.27 -12.05
CA SER A 143 13.26 -48.36 -11.08
C SER A 143 13.33 -49.77 -11.70
N PRO A 144 12.49 -50.14 -12.69
CA PRO A 144 12.59 -51.46 -13.33
C PRO A 144 13.90 -51.69 -14.06
N LEU A 145 14.49 -50.63 -14.64
CA LEU A 145 15.73 -50.73 -15.41
C LEU A 145 16.91 -51.10 -14.50
N ALA A 146 16.97 -50.50 -13.31
CA ALA A 146 17.95 -50.84 -12.29
C ALA A 146 17.77 -52.28 -11.76
N SER A 147 16.51 -52.71 -11.58
CA SER A 147 16.17 -54.07 -11.13
C SER A 147 16.54 -55.14 -12.17
N LEU A 148 16.35 -54.84 -13.46
CA LEU A 148 16.73 -55.72 -14.57
C LEU A 148 18.26 -55.97 -14.60
N PHE A 149 19.06 -54.94 -14.33
CA PHE A 149 20.51 -55.07 -14.24
C PHE A 149 20.93 -56.00 -13.10
N LEU A 150 20.32 -55.84 -11.92
CA LEU A 150 20.59 -56.68 -10.75
C LEU A 150 20.22 -58.16 -11.00
N LEU A 151 19.13 -58.41 -11.73
CA LEU A 151 18.70 -59.76 -12.10
C LEU A 151 19.78 -60.52 -12.90
N GLY A 152 20.51 -59.83 -13.79
CA GLY A 152 21.59 -60.44 -14.58
C GLY A 152 22.87 -60.76 -13.78
N THR A 153 23.03 -60.17 -12.60
CA THR A 153 24.22 -60.35 -11.74
C THR A 153 24.05 -61.43 -10.66
N ALA A 154 22.84 -61.98 -10.50
CA ALA A 154 22.49 -63.05 -9.54
C ALA A 154 22.90 -62.79 -8.07
N VAL A 155 23.13 -61.53 -7.68
CA VAL A 155 23.64 -61.15 -6.35
C VAL A 155 22.55 -61.24 -5.26
N THR A 156 21.28 -61.32 -5.64
CA THR A 156 20.14 -61.31 -4.71
C THR A 156 19.28 -62.56 -4.85
N THR A 157 19.00 -63.23 -3.72
CA THR A 157 18.15 -64.43 -3.65
C THR A 157 16.70 -64.15 -4.07
N TYR A 158 16.26 -62.90 -3.97
CA TYR A 158 14.87 -62.47 -4.23
C TYR A 158 14.72 -61.60 -5.48
N ALA A 159 15.66 -61.68 -6.44
CA ALA A 159 15.71 -60.80 -7.61
C ALA A 159 14.40 -60.73 -8.41
N TRP A 160 13.71 -61.86 -8.61
CA TRP A 160 12.43 -61.92 -9.33
C TRP A 160 11.32 -61.16 -8.61
N LEU A 161 11.19 -61.32 -7.29
CA LEU A 161 10.20 -60.59 -6.49
C LEU A 161 10.49 -59.09 -6.50
N GLN A 162 11.78 -58.71 -6.36
CA GLN A 162 12.22 -57.32 -6.44
C GLN A 162 11.86 -56.70 -7.80
N PHE A 163 12.02 -57.43 -8.90
CA PHE A 163 11.59 -56.99 -10.24
C PHE A 163 10.09 -56.68 -10.31
N PHE A 164 9.23 -57.56 -9.78
CA PHE A 164 7.79 -57.32 -9.74
C PHE A 164 7.42 -56.07 -8.92
N ILE A 165 8.06 -55.85 -7.77
CA ILE A 165 7.83 -54.64 -6.94
C ILE A 165 8.22 -53.37 -7.72
N THR A 166 9.36 -53.40 -8.43
CA THR A 166 9.78 -52.25 -9.25
C THR A 166 8.83 -51.98 -10.42
N LEU A 167 8.19 -53.02 -10.98
CA LEU A 167 7.18 -52.89 -12.02
C LEU A 167 5.88 -52.23 -11.50
N ILE A 168 5.48 -52.52 -10.26
CA ILE A 168 4.38 -51.81 -9.59
C ILE A 168 4.76 -50.33 -9.37
N LEU A 169 5.96 -50.05 -8.86
CA LEU A 169 6.47 -48.69 -8.67
C LEU A 169 6.51 -47.90 -9.98
N PHE A 170 6.89 -48.56 -11.08
CA PHE A 170 6.87 -47.97 -12.41
C PHE A 170 5.47 -47.55 -12.84
N GLY A 171 4.46 -48.40 -12.60
CA GLY A 171 3.06 -48.06 -12.84
C GLY A 171 2.63 -46.82 -12.03
N ILE A 172 3.01 -46.75 -10.75
CA ILE A 172 2.76 -45.58 -9.90
C ILE A 172 3.49 -44.34 -10.44
N GLY A 173 4.73 -44.49 -10.91
CA GLY A 173 5.51 -43.41 -11.52
C GLY A 173 4.86 -42.82 -12.78
N LEU A 174 4.33 -43.67 -13.67
CA LEU A 174 3.58 -43.24 -14.86
C LEU A 174 2.30 -42.48 -14.48
N LEU A 175 1.57 -42.98 -13.48
CA LEU A 175 0.36 -42.31 -12.99
C LEU A 175 0.71 -40.96 -12.36
N GLY A 176 1.79 -40.90 -11.59
CA GLY A 176 2.36 -39.66 -11.07
C GLY A 176 2.74 -38.67 -12.16
N PHE A 177 3.33 -39.11 -13.27
CA PHE A 177 3.68 -38.24 -14.40
C PHE A 177 2.46 -37.56 -15.04
N ILE A 178 1.34 -38.29 -15.16
CA ILE A 178 0.08 -37.75 -15.69
C ILE A 178 -0.47 -36.66 -14.77
N ILE A 179 -0.45 -36.90 -13.44
CA ILE A 179 -0.94 -35.94 -12.43
C ILE A 179 -0.01 -34.73 -12.29
N MET A 180 1.31 -34.92 -12.41
CA MET A 180 2.29 -33.86 -12.18
C MET A 180 2.29 -32.77 -13.27
N LYS A 181 1.93 -33.13 -14.51
CA LYS A 181 1.82 -32.18 -15.63
C LYS A 181 0.84 -31.03 -15.39
N PRO A 182 -0.45 -31.26 -15.06
CA PRO A 182 -1.39 -30.17 -14.78
C PRO A 182 -0.99 -29.36 -13.55
N ILE A 183 -0.43 -29.99 -12.51
CA ILE A 183 0.07 -29.29 -11.32
C ILE A 183 1.19 -28.32 -11.69
N THR A 184 2.18 -28.77 -12.46
CA THR A 184 3.30 -27.93 -12.91
C THR A 184 2.81 -26.78 -13.79
N LYS A 185 1.88 -27.03 -14.72
CA LYS A 185 1.26 -25.97 -15.54
C LYS A 185 0.53 -24.93 -14.70
N GLY A 186 -0.24 -25.37 -13.70
CA GLY A 186 -0.94 -24.50 -12.77
C GLY A 186 0.02 -23.61 -11.99
N ALA A 187 1.09 -24.19 -11.44
CA ALA A 187 2.11 -23.45 -10.71
C ALA A 187 2.83 -22.41 -11.58
N VAL A 188 3.21 -22.76 -12.82
CA VAL A 188 3.82 -21.81 -13.77
C VAL A 188 2.86 -20.68 -14.13
N LYS A 189 1.57 -21.00 -14.34
CA LYS A 189 0.55 -19.97 -14.62
C LYS A 189 0.42 -18.99 -13.46
N LEU A 190 0.36 -19.47 -12.22
CA LEU A 190 0.32 -18.64 -11.02
C LEU A 190 1.57 -17.75 -10.93
N PHE A 191 2.75 -18.31 -11.17
CA PHE A 191 4.01 -17.56 -11.18
C PHE A 191 4.01 -16.43 -12.22
N LEU A 192 3.53 -16.70 -13.43
CA LEU A 192 3.45 -15.68 -14.50
C LEU A 192 2.44 -14.58 -14.19
N ILE A 193 1.25 -14.93 -13.66
CA ILE A 193 0.24 -13.95 -13.25
C ILE A 193 0.83 -13.04 -12.18
N TYR A 194 1.50 -13.62 -11.20
CA TYR A 194 2.12 -12.90 -10.11
C TYR A 194 3.23 -11.95 -10.61
N HIS A 195 4.16 -12.44 -11.44
CA HIS A 195 5.23 -11.60 -11.98
C HIS A 195 4.67 -10.48 -12.88
N LYS A 196 3.63 -10.78 -13.67
CA LYS A 196 2.93 -9.78 -14.49
C LYS A 196 2.26 -8.71 -13.62
N TRP A 197 1.63 -9.10 -12.52
CA TRP A 197 1.04 -8.17 -11.56
C TRP A 197 2.11 -7.26 -10.94
N CYS A 198 3.22 -7.85 -10.49
CA CYS A 198 4.35 -7.09 -9.95
C CYS A 198 4.86 -6.06 -10.96
N TRP A 199 5.06 -6.47 -12.22
CA TRP A 199 5.51 -5.57 -13.29
C TRP A 199 4.48 -4.48 -13.64
N SER A 200 3.19 -4.80 -13.58
CA SER A 200 2.10 -3.84 -13.81
C SER A 200 2.05 -2.76 -12.72
N ILE A 201 2.24 -3.15 -11.46
CA ILE A 201 2.32 -2.24 -10.31
C ILE A 201 3.51 -1.28 -10.49
N LEU A 202 4.68 -1.79 -10.88
CA LEU A 202 5.88 -0.96 -11.11
C LEU A 202 5.68 0.07 -12.24
N LYS A 203 4.85 -0.24 -13.24
CA LYS A 203 4.55 0.65 -14.38
C LYS A 203 3.46 1.69 -14.11
N GLY A 204 2.88 1.72 -12.91
CA GLY A 204 1.87 2.72 -12.54
C GLY A 204 0.42 2.31 -12.80
N GLY A 205 0.12 1.00 -12.83
CA GLY A 205 -1.27 0.54 -12.70
C GLY A 205 -2.18 0.74 -13.92
N THR A 206 -1.64 0.78 -15.14
CA THR A 206 -2.47 0.71 -16.34
C THR A 206 -2.86 -0.74 -16.60
N TYR A 207 -3.97 -1.18 -16.02
CA TYR A 207 -4.72 -2.30 -16.57
C TYR A 207 -5.38 -1.82 -17.87
N SER A 208 -4.77 -2.13 -19.00
CA SER A 208 -5.45 -2.26 -20.30
C SER A 208 -5.26 -3.69 -20.80
#